data_AF-A0A3R6YRG7-F1
#
_entry.id   AF-A0A3R6YRG7-F1
#
_cell.length_a   1.000
_cell.length_b   1.000
_cell.length_c   1.000
_cell.angle_alpha   90.00
_cell.angle_beta   90.00
_cell.angle_gamma   90.00
#
_symmetry.space_group_name_H-M   'P 1'
#
loop_
_entity.id
_entity.type
_entity.pdbx_description
1 polymer ?
#
loop_
_entity_poly.entity_id
_entity_poly.type
_entity_poly.pdbx_seq_one_letter_code
_entity_poly.pdbx_strand_id
1 'polypeptide(L)'
;MPQPRNWLIKIAKLANLPIITVHGFRHTHATLLYDENSTITAKDVQKRLGHSDASITMNIYEHTTDNKILNAMNKFNEKNNK
;
A
#
# COMPACT_ATOMS: atom_id res chain seq x y z
N MET A 1 20.63 18.49 -12.21
CA MET A 1 19.42 18.56 -11.35
C MET A 1 19.67 17.75 -10.08
N PRO A 2 19.34 18.24 -8.87
CA PRO A 2 19.44 17.41 -7.68
C PRO A 2 18.37 16.29 -7.79
N GLN A 3 18.83 15.05 -7.78
CA GLN A 3 17.96 13.86 -7.82
C GLN A 3 16.96 13.94 -6.65
N PRO A 4 15.65 13.66 -6.85
CA PRO A 4 14.61 13.70 -5.80
C PRO A 4 14.98 12.95 -4.51
N ARG A 5 15.81 11.91 -4.66
CA ARG A 5 16.39 11.11 -3.57
C ARG A 5 17.23 11.94 -2.58
N ASN A 6 18.02 12.89 -3.06
CA ASN A 6 18.92 13.66 -2.20
C ASN A 6 18.15 14.61 -1.29
N TRP A 7 17.06 15.18 -1.81
CA TRP A 7 16.15 16.01 -1.02
C TRP A 7 15.42 15.19 0.04
N LEU A 8 14.91 14.02 -0.35
CA LEU A 8 14.24 13.08 0.56
C LEU A 8 15.16 12.67 1.73
N ILE A 9 16.40 12.30 1.44
CA ILE A 9 17.39 11.92 2.46
C ILE A 9 17.69 13.10 3.39
N LYS A 10 17.83 14.31 2.85
CA LYS A 10 18.11 15.50 3.65
C LYS A 10 16.96 15.79 4.62
N ILE A 11 15.72 15.75 4.14
CA ILE A 11 14.53 15.97 4.98
C ILE A 11 14.39 14.87 6.03
N ALA A 12 14.50 13.60 5.64
CA ALA A 12 14.35 12.47 6.57
C ALA A 12 15.36 12.55 7.72
N LYS A 13 16.62 12.92 7.43
CA LYS A 13 17.66 13.15 8.44
C LYS A 13 17.33 14.33 9.36
N LEU A 14 16.84 15.44 8.81
CA LEU A 14 16.44 16.62 9.62
C LEU A 14 15.25 16.30 10.53
N ALA A 15 14.31 15.47 10.07
CA ALA A 15 13.14 15.06 10.83
C ALA A 15 13.40 13.86 11.77
N ASN A 16 14.63 13.34 11.81
CA ASN A 16 15.00 12.11 12.55
C ASN A 16 14.11 10.90 12.20
N LEU A 17 13.73 10.78 10.93
CA LEU A 17 12.88 9.71 10.40
C LEU A 17 13.71 8.64 9.68
N PRO A 18 13.23 7.38 9.68
CA PRO A 18 13.83 6.32 8.88
C PRO A 18 13.79 6.70 7.39
N ILE A 19 14.88 6.42 6.68
CA ILE A 19 15.01 6.74 5.26
C ILE A 19 14.28 5.68 4.44
N ILE A 20 13.16 6.06 3.83
CA ILE A 20 12.40 5.23 2.89
C ILE A 20 12.79 5.65 1.46
N THR A 21 12.74 4.72 0.50
CA THR A 21 12.97 5.05 -0.92
C THR A 21 11.72 5.67 -1.55
N VAL A 22 11.90 6.40 -2.66
CA VAL A 22 10.74 6.94 -3.43
C VAL A 22 9.80 5.81 -3.89
N HIS A 23 10.35 4.63 -4.20
CA HIS A 23 9.54 3.43 -4.51
C HIS A 23 8.79 2.89 -3.27
N GLY A 24 9.41 2.92 -2.09
CA GLY A 24 8.75 2.56 -0.83
C GLY A 24 7.50 3.39 -0.56
N PHE A 25 7.56 4.71 -0.77
CA PHE A 25 6.37 5.58 -0.67
C PHE A 25 5.28 5.20 -1.67
N ARG A 26 5.66 4.82 -2.90
CA ARG A 26 4.70 4.34 -3.91
C ARG A 26 4.01 3.04 -3.47
N HIS A 27 4.71 2.14 -2.80
CA HIS A 27 4.12 0.90 -2.25
C HIS A 27 3.18 1.17 -1.08
N THR A 28 3.59 2.03 -0.14
CA THR A 28 2.73 2.44 0.97
C THR A 28 1.44 3.09 0.46
N HIS A 29 1.53 3.97 -0.53
CA HIS A 29 0.36 4.59 -1.15
C HIS A 29 -0.58 3.57 -1.79
N ALA A 30 -0.04 2.60 -2.55
CA ALA A 30 -0.82 1.55 -3.19
C ALA A 30 -1.55 0.67 -2.17
N THR A 31 -0.86 0.31 -1.09
CA THR A 31 -1.41 -0.53 0.00
C THR A 31 -2.55 0.19 0.71
N LEU A 32 -2.34 1.44 1.13
CA LEU A 32 -3.38 2.23 1.81
C LEU A 32 -4.60 2.44 0.94
N LEU A 33 -4.40 2.79 -0.34
CA LEU A 33 -5.51 3.05 -1.26
C LEU A 33 -6.36 1.82 -1.53
N TYR A 34 -5.76 0.62 -1.51
CA TYR A 34 -6.49 -0.63 -1.62
C TYR A 34 -7.16 -1.04 -0.30
N ASP A 35 -6.50 -0.83 0.84
CA ASP A 35 -7.00 -1.25 2.14
C ASP A 35 -8.19 -0.38 2.61
N GLU A 36 -8.08 0.93 2.45
CA GLU A 36 -9.12 1.90 2.85
C GLU A 36 -10.37 1.86 1.95
N ASN A 37 -10.28 1.25 0.76
CA ASN A 37 -11.35 1.31 -0.22
C ASN A 37 -11.80 -0.07 -0.69
N SER A 38 -12.95 -0.51 -0.18
CA SER A 38 -13.56 -1.81 -0.52
C SER A 38 -14.11 -1.88 -1.95
N THR A 39 -14.30 -0.74 -2.64
CA THR A 39 -14.80 -0.71 -4.01
C THR A 39 -13.69 -0.58 -5.05
N ILE A 40 -12.46 -0.27 -4.63
CA ILE A 40 -11.32 -0.18 -5.53
C ILE A 40 -10.78 -1.58 -5.81
N THR A 41 -10.70 -1.92 -7.09
CA THR A 41 -10.11 -3.19 -7.53
C THR A 41 -8.61 -3.06 -7.73
N ALA A 42 -7.93 -4.21 -7.73
CA ALA A 42 -6.52 -4.31 -8.07
C ALA A 42 -6.16 -3.67 -9.43
N LYS A 43 -7.08 -3.73 -10.41
CA LYS A 43 -6.88 -3.10 -11.72
C LYS A 43 -6.93 -1.57 -11.64
N ASP A 44 -7.75 -1.01 -10.76
CA ASP A 44 -7.87 0.44 -10.61
C ASP A 44 -6.61 1.04 -10.00
N VAL A 45 -6.03 0.37 -9.00
CA VAL A 45 -4.75 0.76 -8.41
C VAL A 45 -3.60 0.62 -9.41
N GLN A 46 -3.57 -0.45 -10.22
CA GLN A 46 -2.59 -0.60 -11.32
C GLN A 46 -2.68 0.55 -12.32
N LYS A 47 -3.90 0.89 -12.75
CA LYS A 47 -4.16 2.00 -13.68
C LYS A 47 -3.76 3.35 -13.08
N ARG A 48 -4.02 3.57 -11.79
CA ARG A 48 -3.65 4.79 -11.05
C ARG A 48 -2.14 4.98 -10.92
N LEU A 49 -1.40 3.89 -10.72
CA LEU A 49 0.05 3.95 -10.47
C LEU A 49 0.90 4.05 -11.74
N GLY A 50 0.33 3.77 -12.92
CA GLY A 50 1.08 3.78 -14.18
C GLY A 50 2.03 2.57 -14.28
N HIS A 51 1.78 1.72 -15.28
CA HIS A 51 2.32 0.36 -15.40
C HIS A 51 3.85 0.33 -15.57
N SER A 52 4.60 0.32 -14.47
CA SER A 52 6.04 0.01 -14.51
C SER A 52 6.42 -1.18 -13.64
N ASP A 53 5.59 -1.53 -12.64
CA ASP A 53 5.91 -2.63 -11.73
C ASP A 53 4.66 -3.42 -11.32
N ALA A 54 4.28 -4.37 -12.18
CA ALA A 54 3.16 -5.26 -11.95
C ALA A 54 3.42 -6.23 -10.78
N SER A 55 4.69 -6.59 -10.56
CA SER A 55 5.13 -7.57 -9.57
C SER A 55 4.91 -7.08 -8.14
N ILE A 56 5.28 -5.83 -7.85
CA ILE A 56 4.97 -5.17 -6.59
C ILE A 56 3.47 -5.10 -6.33
N THR A 57 2.72 -4.83 -7.39
CA THR A 57 1.30 -4.59 -7.29
C THR A 57 0.59 -5.89 -6.90
N MET A 58 1.01 -7.01 -7.50
CA MET A 58 0.54 -8.35 -7.16
C MET A 58 0.87 -8.77 -5.72
N ASN A 59 2.10 -8.48 -5.26
CA ASN A 59 2.56 -8.85 -3.92
C ASN A 59 1.80 -8.10 -2.80
N ILE A 60 1.45 -6.84 -3.03
CA ILE A 60 0.59 -6.06 -2.10
C ILE A 60 -0.83 -6.65 -2.05
N TYR A 61 -1.35 -7.13 -3.17
CA TYR A 61 -2.70 -7.69 -3.21
C TYR A 61 -2.82 -9.02 -2.48
N GLU A 62 -1.84 -9.92 -2.59
CA GLU A 62 -1.87 -11.19 -1.85
C GLU A 62 -2.01 -10.91 -0.35
N HIS A 63 -1.12 -10.08 0.21
CA HIS A 63 -1.15 -9.79 1.64
C HIS A 63 -2.43 -9.06 2.10
N THR A 64 -2.94 -8.13 1.31
CA THR A 64 -4.12 -7.34 1.71
C THR A 64 -5.42 -8.12 1.52
N THR A 65 -5.47 -9.03 0.54
CA THR A 65 -6.61 -9.94 0.34
C THR A 65 -6.74 -10.90 1.51
N ASP A 66 -5.64 -11.47 1.99
CA ASP A 66 -5.64 -12.36 3.16
C ASP A 66 -6.19 -11.64 4.41
N ASN A 67 -5.78 -10.39 4.64
CA ASN A 67 -6.29 -9.57 5.74
C ASN A 67 -7.79 -9.25 5.58
N LYS A 68 -8.26 -8.95 4.38
CA LYS A 68 -9.70 -8.72 4.11
C LYS A 68 -10.53 -9.98 4.34
N ILE A 69 -10.03 -11.15 3.94
CA ILE A 69 -10.68 -12.45 4.19
C ILE A 69 -10.76 -12.71 5.70
N LEU A 70 -9.66 -12.53 6.44
CA LEU A 70 -9.62 -12.69 7.88
C LEU A 70 -10.61 -11.76 8.59
N ASN A 71 -10.64 -10.49 8.21
CA ASN A 71 -11.58 -9.51 8.76
C ASN A 71 -13.05 -9.83 8.44
N ALA A 72 -13.34 -10.34 7.23
CA ALA A 72 -14.67 -10.79 6.86
C ALA A 72 -15.10 -12.03 7.65
N MET A 73 -14.19 -12.99 7.85
CA MET A 73 -14.44 -14.19 8.67
C MET A 73 -14.70 -13.82 10.14
N ASN A 74 -13.91 -12.91 10.71
CA ASN A 74 -14.11 -12.43 12.08
C ASN A 74 -15.47 -11.73 12.23
N LYS A 75 -15.83 -10.82 11.31
CA LYS A 75 -17.16 -10.18 11.30
C LYS A 75 -18.30 -11.18 11.15
N PHE A 76 -18.13 -12.23 10.36
CA PHE A 76 -19.13 -13.30 10.22
C PHE A 76 -19.28 -14.08 11.54
N ASN A 77 -18.19 -14.45 12.19
CA ASN A 77 -18.22 -15.17 13.46
C ASN A 77 -18.81 -14.33 14.60
N GLU A 78 -18.54 -13.02 14.66
CA GLU A 78 -19.15 -12.11 15.64
C GLU A 78 -20.66 -11.98 15.43
N LYS A 79 -21.12 -11.96 14.17
CA LYS A 79 -22.55 -11.85 13.83
C LYS A 79 -23.34 -13.12 14.10
N ASN A 80 -22.70 -14.30 14.08
CA ASN A 80 -23.34 -15.60 14.36
C ASN A 80 -23.31 -15.99 15.85
N ASN A 81 -22.51 -15.32 16.68
CA ASN A 81 -22.46 -15.53 18.14
C ASN A 81 -23.36 -14.54 18.92
N LYS A 82 -24.33 -13.91 18.24
CA LYS A 82 -25.31 -12.99 18.82
C LYS A 82 -26.71 -13.44 18.43
#